data_AF-A0A952LQE4-F1
#
_entry.id   AF-A0A952LQE4-F1
#
_cell.length_a   1.000
_cell.length_b   1.000
_cell.length_c   1.000
_cell.angle_alpha   90.00
_cell.angle_beta   90.00
_cell.angle_gamma   90.00
#
_symmetry.space_group_name_H-M   'P 1'
#
loop_
_entity.id
_entity.type
_entity.pdbx_description
1 polymer ?
#
loop_
_entity_poly.entity_id
_entity_poly.type
_entity_poly.pdbx_seq_one_letter_code
_entity_poly.pdbx_strand_id
1 'polypeptide(L)'
;MTTELLSPAGTLKSMRYAFAYGADAVYAGQPRYSLRVRNNEFNKVENLAAAITEAHQQHKKFYLASNIAPHNDKVRSYIRDLQPIIEMAPDALIMSDPGLIMLVRERWPEQEVHLSVQANAVNYATVKFWAKQGIKRVILSRELSIDEIEDIRDACPEVELEVFVHGALCIAYSGRCLLSGYMTHRDPNQGACTNSCRWQYNVHEAQQTDTGDIIATNSTQTWQPEDK
;
A
#
# COMPACT_ATOMS: atom_id res chain seq x y z
N MET A 1 23.38 -5.63 10.38
CA MET A 1 22.03 -6.01 9.92
C MET A 1 22.19 -6.75 8.61
N THR A 2 21.47 -7.86 8.45
CA THR A 2 21.33 -8.52 7.15
C THR A 2 20.16 -7.87 6.43
N THR A 3 20.34 -7.49 5.17
CA THR A 3 19.26 -6.93 4.34
C THR A 3 18.16 -7.97 4.15
N GLU A 4 16.91 -7.59 4.35
CA GLU A 4 15.73 -8.45 4.15
C GLU A 4 15.15 -8.23 2.75
N LEU A 5 14.96 -9.30 1.98
CA LEU A 5 14.25 -9.24 0.70
C LEU A 5 12.76 -9.51 0.90
N LEU A 6 11.93 -8.47 0.76
CA LEU A 6 10.47 -8.56 0.82
C LEU A 6 9.86 -8.62 -0.58
N SER A 7 9.01 -9.62 -0.86
CA SER A 7 8.27 -9.74 -2.13
C SER A 7 6.75 -9.69 -1.93
N PRO A 8 5.97 -9.03 -2.82
CA PRO A 8 4.52 -9.17 -2.81
C PRO A 8 4.10 -10.61 -3.14
N ALA A 9 3.08 -11.12 -2.46
CA ALA A 9 2.40 -12.37 -2.79
C ALA A 9 0.89 -12.16 -2.82
N GLY A 10 0.25 -12.52 -3.95
CA GLY A 10 -1.21 -12.51 -4.09
C GLY A 10 -1.85 -13.89 -3.97
N THR A 11 -1.04 -14.96 -4.04
CA THR A 11 -1.49 -16.37 -4.02
C THR A 11 -0.45 -17.23 -3.32
N LEU A 12 -0.84 -18.41 -2.83
CA LEU A 12 0.09 -19.39 -2.25
C LEU A 12 1.20 -19.78 -3.24
N LYS A 13 0.83 -19.93 -4.52
CA LYS A 13 1.79 -20.20 -5.59
C LYS A 13 2.85 -19.10 -5.72
N SER A 14 2.43 -17.85 -5.68
CA SER A 14 3.35 -16.70 -5.78
C SER A 14 4.25 -16.58 -4.56
N MET A 15 3.71 -16.84 -3.36
CA MET A 15 4.51 -16.90 -2.12
C MET A 15 5.59 -17.97 -2.21
N ARG A 16 5.23 -19.20 -2.60
CA ARG A 16 6.17 -20.31 -2.76
C ARG A 16 7.28 -19.99 -3.74
N TYR A 17 6.95 -19.34 -4.86
CA TYR A 17 7.97 -18.87 -5.79
C TYR A 17 8.87 -17.80 -5.17
N ALA A 18 8.31 -16.80 -4.49
CA ALA A 18 9.13 -15.77 -3.83
C ALA A 18 10.14 -16.41 -2.87
N PHE A 19 9.71 -17.35 -2.02
CA PHE A 19 10.62 -18.07 -1.11
C PHE A 19 11.63 -18.95 -1.83
N ALA A 20 11.20 -19.71 -2.86
CA ALA A 20 12.10 -20.55 -3.64
C ALA A 20 13.20 -19.75 -4.36
N TYR A 21 12.93 -18.49 -4.72
CA TYR A 21 13.89 -17.57 -5.35
C TYR A 21 14.59 -16.64 -4.35
N GLY A 22 14.48 -16.89 -3.05
CA GLY A 22 15.32 -16.26 -2.03
C GLY A 22 14.72 -15.08 -1.27
N ALA A 23 13.42 -14.79 -1.40
CA ALA A 23 12.78 -13.80 -0.53
C ALA A 23 12.84 -14.24 0.94
N ASP A 24 13.07 -13.30 1.84
CA ASP A 24 13.09 -13.50 3.30
C ASP A 24 11.70 -13.31 3.92
N ALA A 25 10.91 -12.46 3.29
CA ALA A 25 9.56 -12.16 3.70
C ALA A 25 8.65 -12.03 2.47
N VAL A 26 7.35 -12.26 2.68
CA VAL A 26 6.32 -11.82 1.73
C VAL A 26 5.32 -10.92 2.40
N TYR A 27 4.62 -10.12 1.60
CA TYR A 27 3.42 -9.44 2.08
C TYR A 27 2.20 -9.72 1.21
N ALA A 28 1.05 -9.81 1.86
CA ALA A 28 -0.26 -9.96 1.25
C ALA A 28 -1.22 -8.85 1.68
N GLY A 29 -2.28 -8.61 0.91
CA GLY A 29 -3.31 -7.65 1.28
C GLY A 29 -4.29 -8.23 2.29
N GLN A 30 -4.52 -7.55 3.42
CA GLN A 30 -5.66 -7.84 4.27
C GLN A 30 -6.96 -7.65 3.47
N PRO A 31 -7.92 -8.58 3.56
CA PRO A 31 -9.21 -8.43 2.88
C PRO A 31 -9.91 -7.15 3.37
N ARG A 32 -10.58 -6.41 2.47
CA ARG A 32 -11.32 -5.15 2.76
C ARG A 32 -10.49 -3.93 3.19
N TYR A 33 -9.30 -4.14 3.76
CA TYR A 33 -8.46 -3.11 4.39
C TYR A 33 -7.10 -2.91 3.71
N SER A 34 -6.88 -3.53 2.55
CA SER A 34 -5.66 -3.35 1.76
C SER A 34 -5.92 -2.65 0.42
N LEU A 35 -4.91 -1.93 -0.05
CA LEU A 35 -4.85 -1.47 -1.45
C LEU A 35 -4.55 -2.61 -2.44
N ARG A 36 -4.07 -3.75 -1.95
CA ARG A 36 -3.78 -4.97 -2.75
C ARG A 36 -5.01 -5.86 -2.82
N VAL A 37 -6.04 -5.40 -3.55
CA VAL A 37 -7.32 -6.13 -3.69
C VAL A 37 -7.34 -7.06 -4.91
N ARG A 38 -6.60 -6.71 -5.97
CA ARG A 38 -6.57 -7.48 -7.23
C ARG A 38 -5.69 -8.72 -7.09
N ASN A 39 -6.13 -9.84 -7.67
CA ASN A 39 -5.39 -11.12 -7.70
C ASN A 39 -4.93 -11.57 -6.30
N ASN A 40 -5.82 -11.43 -5.30
CA ASN A 40 -5.54 -11.76 -3.91
C ASN A 40 -6.43 -12.93 -3.46
N GLU A 41 -5.86 -14.13 -3.42
CA GLU A 41 -6.50 -15.36 -2.90
C GLU A 41 -6.53 -15.42 -1.37
N PHE A 42 -5.82 -14.51 -0.70
CA PHE A 42 -5.81 -14.39 0.77
C PHE A 42 -7.03 -13.62 1.30
N ASN A 43 -8.01 -13.32 0.42
CA ASN A 43 -9.37 -12.98 0.82
C ASN A 43 -10.09 -14.12 1.55
N LYS A 44 -9.63 -15.35 1.37
CA LYS A 44 -10.07 -16.52 2.12
C LYS A 44 -9.16 -16.71 3.34
N VAL A 45 -9.79 -16.73 4.51
CA VAL A 45 -9.13 -16.84 5.83
C VAL A 45 -8.27 -18.10 5.90
N GLU A 46 -8.73 -19.20 5.33
CA GLU A 46 -8.05 -20.49 5.32
C GLU A 46 -6.75 -20.45 4.52
N ASN A 47 -6.78 -19.78 3.36
CA ASN A 47 -5.60 -19.59 2.52
C ASN A 47 -4.55 -18.73 3.24
N LEU A 48 -4.99 -17.69 3.96
CA LEU A 48 -4.10 -16.82 4.71
C LEU A 48 -3.42 -17.56 5.87
N ALA A 49 -4.20 -18.30 6.66
CA ALA A 49 -3.68 -19.10 7.77
C ALA A 49 -2.65 -20.16 7.30
N ALA A 50 -2.97 -20.85 6.20
CA ALA A 50 -2.05 -21.81 5.57
C ALA A 50 -0.75 -21.12 5.11
N ALA A 51 -0.85 -19.92 4.53
CA ALA A 51 0.30 -19.18 4.03
C ALA A 51 1.26 -18.72 5.15
N ILE A 52 0.71 -18.18 6.23
CA ILE A 52 1.49 -17.78 7.41
C ILE A 52 2.19 -19.01 8.02
N THR A 53 1.44 -20.10 8.19
CA THR A 53 1.99 -21.35 8.73
C THR A 53 3.13 -21.90 7.88
N GLU A 54 2.96 -21.92 6.55
CA GLU A 54 3.99 -22.40 5.62
C GLU A 54 5.22 -21.50 5.56
N ALA A 55 5.05 -20.17 5.72
CA ALA A 55 6.16 -19.24 5.83
C ALA A 55 6.99 -19.50 7.11
N HIS A 56 6.31 -19.64 8.25
CA HIS A 56 6.98 -19.90 9.53
C HIS A 56 7.70 -21.24 9.57
N GLN A 57 7.14 -22.29 8.95
CA GLN A 57 7.80 -23.59 8.80
C GLN A 57 9.12 -23.52 8.01
N GLN A 58 9.27 -22.52 7.14
CA GLN A 58 10.48 -22.24 6.38
C GLN A 58 11.38 -21.19 7.03
N HIS A 59 11.05 -20.74 8.25
CA HIS A 59 11.70 -19.63 8.94
C HIS A 59 11.69 -18.31 8.12
N LYS A 60 10.63 -18.11 7.34
CA LYS A 60 10.36 -16.90 6.55
C LYS A 60 9.22 -16.10 7.18
N LYS A 61 9.17 -14.81 6.90
CA LYS A 61 8.19 -13.89 7.50
C LYS A 61 7.00 -13.62 6.58
N PHE A 62 5.85 -13.33 7.17
CA PHE A 62 4.62 -13.02 6.47
C PHE A 62 3.99 -11.73 7.01
N TYR A 63 3.90 -10.70 6.15
CA TYR A 63 3.36 -9.39 6.50
C TYR A 63 1.99 -9.13 5.88
N LEU A 64 1.13 -8.40 6.59
CA LEU A 64 -0.23 -8.09 6.14
C LEU A 64 -0.38 -6.59 5.90
N ALA A 65 -0.69 -6.22 4.66
CA ALA A 65 -1.00 -4.83 4.32
C ALA A 65 -2.43 -4.46 4.75
N SER A 66 -2.54 -3.52 5.67
CA SER A 66 -3.76 -2.89 6.17
C SER A 66 -3.65 -1.35 6.00
N ASN A 67 -3.54 -0.92 4.75
CA ASN A 67 -3.00 0.38 4.36
C ASN A 67 -3.95 1.24 3.52
N ILE A 68 -5.24 1.09 3.72
CA ILE A 68 -6.24 1.99 3.11
C ILE A 68 -6.31 3.33 3.85
N ALA A 69 -6.99 4.31 3.25
CA ALA A 69 -7.54 5.46 3.95
C ALA A 69 -9.00 5.15 4.35
N PRO A 70 -9.29 4.77 5.61
CA PRO A 70 -10.62 4.35 6.01
C PRO A 70 -11.57 5.54 6.23
N HIS A 71 -12.83 5.35 5.87
CA HIS A 71 -13.92 6.19 6.37
C HIS A 71 -14.54 5.55 7.64
N ASN A 72 -15.33 6.31 8.39
CA ASN A 72 -15.86 5.91 9.71
C ASN A 72 -16.54 4.53 9.73
N ASP A 73 -17.21 4.12 8.66
CA ASP A 73 -17.87 2.81 8.62
C ASP A 73 -16.88 1.63 8.63
N LYS A 74 -15.70 1.82 8.04
CA LYS A 74 -14.60 0.86 8.14
C LYS A 74 -13.98 0.89 9.53
N VAL A 75 -13.79 2.07 10.12
CA VAL A 75 -13.27 2.21 11.50
C VAL A 75 -14.14 1.42 12.50
N ARG A 76 -15.47 1.54 12.40
CA ARG A 76 -16.44 0.83 13.26
C ARG A 76 -16.29 -0.69 13.26
N SER A 77 -15.83 -1.28 12.16
CA SER A 77 -15.69 -2.73 12.00
C SER A 77 -14.26 -3.24 12.11
N TYR A 78 -13.28 -2.32 12.13
CA TYR A 78 -11.88 -2.65 11.91
C TYR A 78 -11.29 -3.64 12.93
N ILE A 79 -11.40 -3.35 14.23
CA ILE A 79 -10.82 -4.21 15.28
C ILE A 79 -11.42 -5.61 15.25
N ARG A 80 -12.74 -5.70 15.09
CA ARG A 80 -13.44 -6.99 14.97
C ARG A 80 -12.95 -7.77 13.75
N ASP A 81 -12.84 -7.12 12.60
CA ASP A 81 -12.43 -7.77 11.36
C ASP A 81 -10.92 -8.11 11.34
N LEU A 82 -10.10 -7.39 12.12
CA LEU A 82 -8.65 -7.62 12.25
C LEU A 82 -8.31 -8.72 13.28
N GLN A 83 -9.12 -8.90 14.32
CA GLN A 83 -8.88 -9.89 15.37
C GLN A 83 -8.54 -11.31 14.87
N PRO A 84 -9.34 -11.95 13.98
CA PRO A 84 -9.00 -13.30 13.51
C PRO A 84 -7.69 -13.35 12.70
N ILE A 85 -7.26 -12.21 12.14
CA ILE A 85 -5.99 -12.11 11.42
C ILE A 85 -4.82 -12.06 12.41
N ILE A 86 -4.95 -11.32 13.51
CA ILE A 86 -3.95 -11.28 14.58
C ILE A 86 -3.79 -12.66 15.23
N GLU A 87 -4.88 -13.39 15.41
CA GLU A 87 -4.86 -14.76 15.95
C GLU A 87 -4.07 -15.74 15.07
N MET A 88 -3.88 -15.45 13.78
CA MET A 88 -3.00 -16.21 12.88
C MET A 88 -1.51 -15.86 13.05
N ALA A 89 -1.19 -14.85 13.85
CA ALA A 89 0.16 -14.38 14.16
C ALA A 89 1.01 -13.96 12.94
N PRO A 90 0.55 -13.03 12.08
CA PRO A 90 1.41 -12.44 11.06
C PRO A 90 2.57 -11.67 11.73
N ASP A 91 3.75 -11.72 11.11
CA ASP A 91 4.96 -11.12 11.68
C ASP A 91 4.88 -9.59 11.80
N ALA A 92 4.15 -8.91 10.89
CA ALA A 92 3.91 -7.47 10.95
C ALA A 92 2.67 -7.05 10.16
N LEU A 93 2.11 -5.89 10.54
CA LEU A 93 1.10 -5.18 9.76
C LEU A 93 1.74 -3.99 9.05
N ILE A 94 1.45 -3.81 7.76
CA ILE A 94 1.87 -2.64 6.97
C ILE A 94 0.70 -1.66 6.92
N MET A 95 0.81 -0.54 7.63
CA MET A 95 -0.31 0.39 7.91
C MET A 95 0.01 1.84 7.57
N SER A 96 -0.99 2.66 7.26
CA SER A 96 -0.81 4.07 6.91
C SER A 96 -1.64 5.07 7.69
N ASP A 97 -2.83 4.66 8.14
CA ASP A 97 -3.74 5.56 8.85
C ASP A 97 -3.33 5.69 10.33
N PRO A 98 -3.03 6.90 10.83
CA PRO A 98 -2.63 7.10 12.21
C PRO A 98 -3.67 6.61 13.23
N GLY A 99 -4.96 6.78 12.93
CA GLY A 99 -6.04 6.36 13.81
C GLY A 99 -6.12 4.84 13.93
N LEU A 100 -6.06 4.11 12.81
CA LEU A 100 -6.01 2.65 12.85
C LEU A 100 -4.73 2.13 13.51
N ILE A 101 -3.57 2.77 13.28
CA ILE A 101 -2.31 2.41 13.94
C ILE A 101 -2.45 2.54 15.46
N MET A 102 -3.02 3.66 15.94
CA MET A 102 -3.31 3.87 17.35
C MET A 102 -4.20 2.74 17.91
N LEU A 103 -5.32 2.45 17.25
CA LEU A 103 -6.25 1.40 17.69
C LEU A 103 -5.61 0.00 17.76
N VAL A 104 -4.77 -0.36 16.78
CA VAL A 104 -4.04 -1.63 16.78
C VAL A 104 -3.06 -1.70 17.94
N ARG A 105 -2.28 -0.64 18.16
CA ARG A 105 -1.26 -0.62 19.21
C ARG A 105 -1.87 -0.62 20.61
N GLU A 106 -3.02 0.04 20.79
CA GLU A 106 -3.78 -0.01 22.05
C GLU A 106 -4.32 -1.41 22.34
N ARG A 107 -4.78 -2.13 21.30
CA ARG A 107 -5.40 -3.45 21.46
C ARG A 107 -4.39 -4.61 21.50
N TRP A 108 -3.34 -4.52 20.69
CA TRP A 108 -2.30 -5.53 20.48
C TRP A 108 -0.91 -4.86 20.48
N PRO A 109 -0.38 -4.45 21.64
CA PRO A 109 0.88 -3.72 21.73
C PRO A 109 2.10 -4.49 21.20
N GLU A 110 2.03 -5.82 21.22
CA GLU A 110 3.08 -6.72 20.72
C GLU A 110 3.05 -6.90 19.20
N GLN A 111 1.95 -6.55 18.53
CA GLN A 111 1.86 -6.66 17.08
C GLN A 111 2.77 -5.62 16.43
N GLU A 112 3.75 -6.07 15.65
CA GLU A 112 4.64 -5.17 14.93
C GLU A 112 3.89 -4.43 13.81
N VAL A 113 4.17 -3.12 13.69
CA VAL A 113 3.60 -2.25 12.67
C VAL A 113 4.71 -1.59 11.87
N HIS A 114 4.68 -1.79 10.56
CA HIS A 114 5.52 -1.12 9.57
C HIS A 114 4.71 0.02 8.93
N LEU A 115 5.33 1.18 8.79
CA LEU A 115 4.67 2.31 8.13
C LEU A 115 4.65 2.10 6.62
N SER A 116 3.45 2.02 6.06
CA SER A 116 3.20 1.93 4.62
C SER A 116 3.61 3.21 3.90
N VAL A 117 4.10 3.05 2.67
CA VAL A 117 4.39 4.14 1.72
C VAL A 117 3.21 5.11 1.50
N GLN A 118 1.98 4.67 1.77
CA GLN A 118 0.77 5.52 1.76
C GLN A 118 0.79 6.69 2.77
N ALA A 119 1.63 6.61 3.79
CA ALA A 119 1.85 7.68 4.76
C ALA A 119 2.80 8.79 4.24
N ASN A 120 3.40 8.62 3.06
CA ASN A 120 4.28 9.59 2.40
C ASN A 120 5.46 10.04 3.27
N ALA A 121 6.20 9.10 3.84
CA ALA A 121 7.45 9.41 4.56
C ALA A 121 8.56 9.75 3.57
N VAL A 122 8.80 11.06 3.39
CA VAL A 122 9.70 11.63 2.37
C VAL A 122 10.85 12.44 2.98
N ASN A 123 10.95 12.49 4.32
CA ASN A 123 11.98 13.25 5.01
C ASN A 123 12.23 12.66 6.41
N TYR A 124 13.39 12.98 6.99
CA TYR A 124 13.81 12.45 8.28
C TYR A 124 12.89 12.88 9.44
N ALA A 125 12.26 14.06 9.35
CA ALA A 125 11.41 14.57 10.42
C ALA A 125 10.13 13.73 10.54
N THR A 126 9.53 13.34 9.40
CA THR A 126 8.41 12.40 9.34
C THR A 126 8.80 11.03 9.88
N VAL A 127 9.98 10.51 9.50
CA VAL A 127 10.47 9.23 10.05
C VAL A 127 10.63 9.30 11.58
N LYS A 128 11.25 10.36 12.11
CA LYS A 128 11.38 10.59 13.55
C LYS A 128 10.03 10.72 14.26
N PHE A 129 9.05 11.37 13.64
CA PHE A 129 7.70 11.47 14.18
C PHE A 129 7.10 10.08 14.39
N TRP A 130 7.13 9.22 13.37
CA TRP A 130 6.58 7.87 13.44
C TRP A 130 7.37 6.97 14.40
N ALA A 131 8.69 7.11 14.46
CA ALA A 131 9.52 6.43 15.45
C ALA A 131 9.07 6.75 16.89
N LYS A 132 8.77 8.03 17.18
CA LYS A 132 8.21 8.44 18.48
C LYS A 132 6.82 7.87 18.76
N GLN A 133 6.05 7.53 17.74
CA GLN A 133 4.78 6.81 17.88
C GLN A 133 4.95 5.29 18.05
N GLY A 134 6.20 4.80 18.07
CA GLY A 134 6.56 3.40 18.29
C GLY A 134 6.64 2.56 17.01
N ILE A 135 6.68 3.18 15.83
CA ILE A 135 6.97 2.49 14.57
C ILE A 135 8.46 2.16 14.50
N LYS A 136 8.78 0.89 14.21
CA LYS A 136 10.17 0.40 14.12
C LYS A 136 10.70 0.37 12.69
N ARG A 137 9.82 0.19 11.71
CA ARG A 137 10.18 0.16 10.28
C ARG A 137 9.32 1.12 9.47
N VAL A 138 9.97 1.89 8.60
CA VAL A 138 9.32 2.83 7.69
C VAL A 138 9.62 2.44 6.25
N ILE A 139 8.56 2.18 5.48
CA ILE A 139 8.63 2.01 4.04
C ILE A 139 8.63 3.39 3.40
N LEU A 140 9.78 3.79 2.86
CA LEU A 140 10.00 5.11 2.30
C LEU A 140 9.23 5.33 0.99
N SER A 141 8.97 6.60 0.70
CA SER A 141 8.35 7.04 -0.55
C SER A 141 9.18 6.62 -1.77
N ARG A 142 8.52 6.23 -2.86
CA ARG A 142 9.17 5.80 -4.11
C ARG A 142 9.73 6.96 -4.94
N GLU A 143 9.42 8.18 -4.51
CA GLU A 143 9.79 9.43 -5.14
C GLU A 143 11.16 9.94 -4.69
N LEU A 144 11.78 9.33 -3.66
CA LEU A 144 13.07 9.74 -3.13
C LEU A 144 14.23 9.25 -4.00
N SER A 145 15.23 10.11 -4.14
CA SER A 145 16.55 9.75 -4.65
C SER A 145 17.37 8.95 -3.63
N ILE A 146 18.46 8.31 -4.08
CA ILE A 146 19.37 7.58 -3.19
C ILE A 146 20.01 8.53 -2.17
N ASP A 147 20.40 9.73 -2.59
CA ASP A 147 21.01 10.75 -1.72
C ASP A 147 20.02 11.18 -0.61
N GLU A 148 18.75 11.40 -0.95
CA GLU A 148 17.73 11.70 0.07
C GLU A 148 17.47 10.53 1.03
N ILE A 149 17.57 9.29 0.55
CA ILE A 149 17.45 8.09 1.39
C ILE A 149 18.63 8.01 2.36
N GLU A 150 19.85 8.33 1.91
CA GLU A 150 21.06 8.41 2.73
C GLU A 150 20.91 9.45 3.84
N ASP A 151 20.45 10.67 3.50
CA ASP A 151 20.16 11.72 4.48
C ASP A 151 19.16 11.26 5.56
N ILE A 152 18.09 10.57 5.16
CA ILE A 152 17.10 10.02 6.09
C ILE A 152 17.72 8.94 6.98
N ARG A 153 18.53 8.06 6.40
CA ARG A 153 19.22 6.97 7.10
C ARG A 153 20.16 7.51 8.17
N ASP A 154 20.97 8.51 7.84
CA ASP A 154 21.93 9.13 8.76
C ASP A 154 21.23 9.88 9.89
N ALA A 155 20.12 10.55 9.59
CA ALA A 155 19.33 11.23 10.59
C ALA A 155 18.53 10.29 11.50
N CYS A 156 18.25 9.05 11.07
CA CYS A 156 17.37 8.08 11.75
C CYS A 156 18.02 6.68 11.88
N PRO A 157 19.19 6.53 12.51
CA PRO A 157 19.94 5.27 12.51
C PRO A 157 19.26 4.11 13.25
N GLU A 158 18.34 4.44 14.17
CA GLU A 158 17.59 3.49 15.01
C GLU A 158 16.31 2.95 14.32
N VAL A 159 15.93 3.50 13.17
CA VAL A 159 14.71 3.12 12.45
C VAL A 159 15.08 2.25 11.26
N GLU A 160 14.41 1.10 11.11
CA GLU A 160 14.57 0.29 9.91
C GLU A 160 13.93 1.00 8.71
N LEU A 161 14.68 1.16 7.63
CA LEU A 161 14.20 1.77 6.40
C LEU A 161 14.02 0.68 5.34
N GLU A 162 12.82 0.61 4.77
CA GLU A 162 12.51 -0.26 3.64
C GLU A 162 12.34 0.61 2.38
N VAL A 163 12.97 0.18 1.29
CA VAL A 163 12.97 0.91 0.01
C VAL A 163 12.56 -0.01 -1.14
N PHE A 164 11.83 0.53 -2.11
CA PHE A 164 11.46 -0.21 -3.31
C PHE A 164 12.62 -0.25 -4.29
N VAL A 165 13.10 -1.45 -4.63
CA VAL A 165 14.12 -1.65 -5.67
C VAL A 165 13.52 -1.96 -7.05
N HIS A 166 12.26 -2.41 -7.09
CA HIS A 166 11.54 -2.68 -8.33
C HIS A 166 10.02 -2.51 -8.15
N GLY A 167 9.31 -2.27 -9.26
CA GLY A 167 7.85 -2.27 -9.27
C GLY A 167 7.25 -1.13 -10.09
N ALA A 168 5.93 -0.99 -10.00
CA ALA A 168 5.22 0.09 -10.65
C ALA A 168 5.40 1.41 -9.88
N LEU A 169 5.84 2.46 -10.57
CA LEU A 169 5.74 3.84 -10.08
C LEU A 169 4.31 4.35 -10.29
N CYS A 170 3.84 5.15 -9.33
CA CYS A 170 2.58 5.87 -9.46
C CYS A 170 2.90 7.30 -9.91
N ILE A 171 2.11 7.84 -10.86
CA ILE A 171 2.23 9.25 -11.23
C ILE A 171 1.69 10.17 -10.12
N ALA A 172 0.74 9.69 -9.33
CA ALA A 172 0.20 10.40 -8.19
C ALA A 172 1.01 10.05 -6.95
N TYR A 173 1.26 11.07 -6.11
CA TYR A 173 2.02 10.92 -4.87
C TYR A 173 1.42 9.81 -4.00
N SER A 174 2.09 8.67 -3.97
CA SER A 174 1.66 7.47 -3.24
C SER A 174 0.16 7.16 -3.36
N GLY A 175 -0.37 7.03 -4.58
CA GLY A 175 -1.70 6.43 -4.80
C GLY A 175 -2.90 7.37 -4.64
N ARG A 176 -2.70 8.64 -4.29
CA ARG A 176 -3.75 9.68 -4.21
C ARG A 176 -4.18 10.18 -5.60
N CYS A 177 -4.74 9.28 -6.40
CA CYS A 177 -5.00 9.51 -7.81
C CYS A 177 -6.39 10.12 -8.06
N LEU A 178 -6.47 11.45 -8.18
CA LEU A 178 -7.70 12.14 -8.58
C LEU A 178 -8.24 11.61 -9.92
N LEU A 179 -7.35 11.35 -10.87
CA LEU A 179 -7.70 10.87 -12.21
C LEU A 179 -8.49 9.54 -12.17
N SER A 180 -8.05 8.58 -11.36
CA SER A 180 -8.76 7.29 -11.22
C SER A 180 -10.12 7.50 -10.57
N GLY A 181 -10.20 8.29 -9.50
CA GLY A 181 -11.44 8.56 -8.78
C GLY A 181 -12.47 9.30 -9.63
N TYR A 182 -12.04 10.37 -10.30
CA TYR A 182 -12.90 11.23 -11.11
C TYR A 182 -13.38 10.53 -12.39
N MET A 183 -12.48 9.91 -13.15
CA MET A 183 -12.85 9.32 -14.45
C MET A 183 -13.63 8.00 -14.34
N THR A 184 -13.48 7.27 -13.24
CA THR A 184 -14.04 5.90 -13.14
C THR A 184 -14.95 5.68 -11.96
N HIS A 185 -15.15 6.71 -11.11
CA HIS A 185 -15.90 6.62 -9.85
C HIS A 185 -15.41 5.49 -8.92
N ARG A 186 -14.15 5.08 -9.06
CA ARG A 186 -13.50 4.05 -8.24
C ARG A 186 -12.42 4.69 -7.39
N ASP A 187 -12.60 4.63 -6.08
CA ASP A 187 -11.68 5.20 -5.10
C ASP A 187 -10.33 4.44 -5.09
N PRO A 188 -9.23 5.07 -5.54
CA PRO A 188 -7.92 4.44 -5.54
C PRO A 188 -7.39 4.15 -4.13
N ASN A 189 -7.83 4.89 -3.11
CA ASN A 189 -7.40 4.72 -1.72
C ASN A 189 -8.10 3.54 -1.02
N GLN A 190 -8.92 2.79 -1.76
CA GLN A 190 -9.50 1.51 -1.34
C GLN A 190 -9.04 0.34 -2.23
N GLY A 191 -7.93 0.52 -2.96
CA GLY A 191 -7.35 -0.53 -3.81
C GLY A 191 -8.10 -0.71 -5.13
N ALA A 192 -8.98 0.22 -5.48
CA ALA A 192 -9.78 0.16 -6.69
C ALA A 192 -9.17 0.94 -7.87
N CYS A 193 -7.91 1.38 -7.77
CA CYS A 193 -7.20 2.10 -8.83
C CYS A 193 -7.33 1.39 -10.18
N THR A 194 -7.68 2.13 -11.23
CA THR A 194 -7.89 1.61 -12.59
C THR A 194 -6.66 1.72 -13.49
N ASN A 195 -5.58 2.31 -12.98
CA ASN A 195 -4.40 2.68 -13.76
C ASN A 195 -4.76 3.60 -14.94
N SER A 196 -5.68 4.55 -14.73
CA SER A 196 -6.10 5.51 -15.76
C SER A 196 -4.93 6.24 -16.40
N CYS A 197 -3.88 6.56 -15.63
CA CYS A 197 -2.65 7.14 -16.15
C CYS A 197 -1.93 6.33 -17.25
N ARG A 198 -2.33 5.08 -17.52
CA ARG A 198 -1.78 4.21 -18.57
C ARG A 198 -2.73 4.00 -19.73
N TRP A 199 -3.89 4.64 -19.71
CA TRP A 199 -4.86 4.56 -20.78
C TRP A 199 -4.35 5.29 -22.02
N GLN A 200 -4.90 4.95 -23.17
CA GLN A 200 -4.64 5.72 -24.39
C GLN A 200 -5.39 7.05 -24.28
N TYR A 201 -4.66 8.15 -24.36
CA TYR A 201 -5.20 9.50 -24.36
C TYR A 201 -5.03 10.08 -25.76
N ASN A 202 -6.13 10.56 -26.33
CA ASN A 202 -6.11 11.33 -27.58
C ASN A 202 -6.09 12.82 -27.25
N VAL A 203 -5.21 13.55 -27.93
CA VAL A 203 -5.19 15.01 -27.84
C VAL A 203 -6.15 15.59 -28.87
N HIS A 204 -6.85 16.65 -28.48
CA HIS A 204 -7.79 17.37 -29.34
C HIS A 204 -7.52 18.86 -29.21
N GLU A 205 -7.83 19.63 -30.26
CA GLU A 205 -7.82 21.08 -30.15
C GLU A 205 -8.83 21.52 -29.09
N ALA A 206 -8.41 22.49 -28.27
CA ALA A 206 -9.20 23.02 -27.16
C ALA A 206 -9.05 24.54 -27.08
N GLN A 207 -10.07 25.19 -26.55
CA GLN A 207 -10.09 26.62 -26.26
C GLN A 207 -10.42 26.88 -24.79
N GLN A 208 -9.89 27.97 -24.25
CA GLN A 208 -10.17 28.40 -22.89
C GLN A 208 -11.47 29.20 -22.86
N THR A 209 -12.37 28.86 -21.94
CA THR A 209 -13.59 29.64 -21.68
C THR A 209 -13.27 30.89 -20.87
N ASP A 210 -14.23 31.83 -20.79
CA ASP A 210 -14.11 33.03 -19.94
C ASP A 210 -14.00 32.69 -18.44
N THR A 211 -14.44 31.49 -18.03
CA THR A 211 -14.28 30.94 -16.67
C THR A 211 -12.93 30.28 -16.43
N GLY A 212 -12.10 30.15 -17.47
CA GLY A 212 -10.78 29.52 -17.43
C GLY A 212 -10.78 28.01 -17.68
N ASP A 213 -11.92 27.41 -18.01
CA ASP A 213 -12.03 25.99 -18.32
C ASP A 213 -11.48 25.69 -19.72
N ILE A 214 -10.82 24.54 -19.90
CA ILE A 214 -10.34 24.09 -21.22
C ILE A 214 -11.37 23.13 -21.81
N ILE A 215 -12.02 23.55 -22.90
CA ILE A 215 -13.05 22.77 -23.60
C ILE A 215 -12.61 22.44 -25.03
N ALA A 216 -12.95 21.26 -25.54
CA ALA A 216 -12.63 20.88 -26.92
C ALA A 216 -13.29 21.85 -27.94
N THR A 217 -12.56 22.24 -28.99
CA THR A 217 -13.09 23.15 -30.04
C THR A 217 -14.09 22.46 -30.97
N ASN A 218 -13.99 21.14 -31.10
CA ASN A 218 -14.91 20.29 -31.85
C ASN A 218 -15.53 19.24 -30.94
N SER A 219 -16.71 18.73 -31.31
CA SER A 219 -17.34 17.60 -30.61
C SER A 219 -16.44 16.37 -30.71
N THR A 220 -15.66 16.12 -29.66
CA THR A 220 -14.93 14.88 -29.49
C THR A 220 -15.90 13.78 -29.14
N GLN A 221 -15.73 12.59 -29.72
CA GLN A 221 -16.47 11.41 -29.30
C GLN A 221 -16.12 11.15 -27.82
N THR A 222 -17.02 11.53 -26.92
CA THR A 222 -16.89 11.23 -25.50
C THR A 222 -17.06 9.74 -25.33
N TRP A 223 -16.02 9.07 -24.84
CA TRP A 223 -16.11 7.67 -24.45
C TRP A 223 -17.21 7.52 -23.40
N GLN A 224 -18.27 6.78 -23.75
CA GLN A 224 -19.29 6.35 -22.80
C GLN A 224 -18.82 5.03 -22.17
N PRO A 225 -19.06 4.79 -20.87
CA PRO A 225 -18.72 3.52 -20.22
C PRO A 225 -19.32 2.27 -20.90
N GLU A 226 -20.36 2.48 -21.70
CA GLU A 226 -21.10 1.49 -22.50
C GLU A 226 -20.41 1.12 -23.81
N ASP A 227 -19.43 1.90 -24.28
CA ASP A 227 -18.72 1.72 -25.57
C ASP A 227 -17.67 0.57 -25.51
N LYS A 228 -17.94 -0.48 -24.72
CA LYS A 228 -17.07 -1.67 -24.58
C LYS A 228 -17.47 -2.82 -25.49
#